data_AF-A0A1H1LG63-F1
#
_entry.id   AF-A0A1H1LG63-F1
#
_cell.length_a   1.000
_cell.length_b   1.000
_cell.length_c   1.000
_cell.angle_alpha   90.00
_cell.angle_beta   90.00
_cell.angle_gamma   90.00
#
_symmetry.space_group_name_H-M   'P 1'
#
loop_
_entity.id
_entity.type
_entity.pdbx_description
1 polymer ?
#
loop_
_entity_poly.entity_id
_entity_poly.type
_entity_poly.pdbx_seq_one_letter_code
_entity_poly.pdbx_strand_id
1 'polypeptide(L)'
;MKFESPKGYHRQLLVAADASTTNGFDLGYDAPLIENNVEDIYWLIDDTEFVIQAVPDFNLNQVLPLGIKISETGDYTIKIDEVENIDAGFDIYLKDLRTDEYFNITKEAYKATAEETGFFNERYQIVFRKEQVEKPTEEKPEIVLDDSLLGLQYLKESDEISLFNPDLMNVDFVELYSISGQKIKTFKDVPSEESILLRINQKLSSAVYIVKVYSGEKVISKKVIITK
;
A
#
# COMPACT_ATOMS: atom_id res chain seq x y z
N MET A 1 -15.34 -3.11 -14.34
CA MET A 1 -15.29 -4.42 -13.64
C MET A 1 -16.55 -5.22 -13.97
N LYS A 2 -16.48 -6.55 -14.00
CA LYS A 2 -17.61 -7.44 -14.29
C LYS A 2 -17.75 -8.55 -13.23
N PHE A 3 -18.99 -8.82 -12.85
CA PHE A 3 -19.40 -9.92 -11.96
C PHE A 3 -20.32 -10.90 -12.67
N GLU A 4 -20.18 -12.19 -12.35
CA GLU A 4 -21.07 -13.27 -12.78
C GLU A 4 -21.47 -14.07 -11.54
N SER A 5 -22.77 -14.15 -11.26
CA SER A 5 -23.33 -14.75 -10.03
C SER A 5 -23.67 -16.24 -10.20
N PRO A 6 -23.94 -16.98 -9.10
CA PRO A 6 -24.36 -18.38 -9.16
C PRO A 6 -25.62 -18.61 -10.03
N LYS A 7 -26.61 -17.71 -9.96
CA LYS A 7 -27.83 -17.79 -10.77
C LYS A 7 -27.70 -17.19 -12.17
N GLY A 8 -26.48 -16.83 -12.59
CA GLY A 8 -26.21 -16.30 -13.92
C GLY A 8 -26.55 -14.82 -14.11
N TYR A 9 -26.65 -14.03 -13.04
CA TYR A 9 -26.74 -12.58 -13.17
C TYR A 9 -25.37 -12.01 -13.57
N HIS A 10 -25.41 -10.96 -14.39
CA HIS A 10 -24.23 -10.23 -14.82
C HIS A 10 -24.37 -8.77 -14.44
N ARG A 11 -23.30 -8.21 -13.87
CA ARG A 11 -23.23 -6.78 -13.52
C ARG A 11 -21.89 -6.21 -13.95
N GLN A 12 -21.93 -5.04 -14.56
CA GLN A 12 -20.77 -4.21 -14.78
C GLN A 12 -20.78 -3.06 -13.78
N LEU A 13 -19.60 -2.77 -13.22
CA LEU A 13 -19.34 -1.63 -12.35
C LEU A 13 -18.27 -0.77 -12.98
N LEU A 14 -18.42 0.55 -12.87
CA LEU A 14 -17.43 1.52 -13.33
C LEU A 14 -16.91 2.33 -12.14
N VAL A 15 -15.60 2.53 -12.09
CA VAL A 15 -14.99 3.53 -11.23
C VAL A 15 -14.09 4.43 -12.07
N ALA A 16 -14.13 5.73 -11.85
CA ALA A 16 -13.31 6.71 -12.56
C ALA A 16 -12.56 7.62 -11.57
N ALA A 17 -11.35 8.04 -11.97
CA ALA A 17 -10.59 9.02 -11.20
C ALA A 17 -10.78 10.43 -11.79
N ASP A 18 -11.17 11.39 -10.96
CA ASP A 18 -11.22 12.82 -11.27
C ASP A 18 -10.85 13.61 -10.01
N ALA A 19 -9.79 14.42 -10.09
CA ALA A 19 -9.27 15.20 -8.96
C ALA A 19 -10.26 16.21 -8.35
N SER A 20 -11.40 16.45 -9.01
CA SER A 20 -12.50 17.31 -8.54
C SER A 20 -13.51 16.56 -7.66
N THR A 21 -13.36 15.24 -7.50
CA THR A 21 -14.27 14.37 -6.74
C THR A 21 -13.67 13.95 -5.41
N THR A 22 -14.46 13.24 -4.60
CA THR A 22 -14.12 12.78 -3.26
C THR A 22 -14.23 11.26 -3.18
N ASN A 23 -13.94 10.69 -2.00
CA ASN A 23 -14.24 9.28 -1.73
C ASN A 23 -15.67 9.06 -1.22
N GLY A 24 -16.45 10.14 -1.07
CA GLY A 24 -17.87 10.09 -0.74
C GLY A 24 -18.73 10.23 -1.98
N PHE A 25 -20.01 10.54 -1.79
CA PHE A 25 -20.94 10.76 -2.90
C PHE A 25 -20.71 12.12 -3.57
N ASP A 26 -20.55 12.10 -4.89
CA ASP A 26 -20.35 13.24 -5.77
C ASP A 26 -21.47 13.34 -6.82
N LEU A 27 -22.31 14.38 -6.67
CA LEU A 27 -23.44 14.62 -7.56
C LEU A 27 -22.98 14.91 -8.99
N GLY A 28 -23.50 14.13 -9.95
CA GLY A 28 -23.16 14.25 -11.37
C GLY A 28 -21.99 13.37 -11.80
N TYR A 29 -21.34 12.69 -10.84
CA TYR A 29 -20.28 11.72 -11.09
C TYR A 29 -20.74 10.29 -10.75
N ASP A 30 -21.40 10.12 -9.60
CA ASP A 30 -21.84 8.80 -9.14
C ASP A 30 -23.24 8.43 -9.65
N ALA A 31 -23.44 7.12 -9.84
CA ALA A 31 -24.74 6.56 -10.22
C ALA A 31 -25.20 5.51 -9.18
N PRO A 32 -26.27 5.81 -8.41
CA PRO A 32 -26.85 4.86 -7.47
C PRO A 32 -27.34 3.59 -8.17
N LEU A 33 -27.27 2.46 -7.48
CA LEU A 33 -27.95 1.24 -7.90
C LEU A 33 -29.46 1.41 -7.67
N ILE A 34 -30.23 1.44 -8.75
CA ILE A 34 -31.70 1.61 -8.70
C ILE A 34 -32.46 0.31 -9.03
N GLU A 35 -31.75 -0.74 -9.41
CA GLU A 35 -32.35 -2.06 -9.62
C GLU A 35 -32.32 -2.89 -8.33
N ASN A 36 -33.20 -3.88 -8.25
CA ASN A 36 -33.23 -4.84 -7.14
C ASN A 36 -33.09 -6.26 -7.69
N ASN A 37 -31.94 -6.55 -8.31
CA ASN A 37 -31.66 -7.89 -8.81
C ASN A 37 -31.62 -8.90 -7.66
N VAL A 38 -31.89 -10.16 -8.00
CA VAL A 38 -31.87 -11.25 -7.01
C VAL A 38 -30.45 -11.50 -6.52
N GLU A 39 -29.47 -11.38 -7.41
CA GLU A 39 -28.03 -11.40 -7.11
C GLU A 39 -27.35 -10.23 -7.78
N ASP A 40 -26.36 -9.63 -7.12
CA ASP A 40 -25.72 -8.41 -7.62
C ASP A 40 -24.35 -8.15 -6.99
N ILE A 41 -23.61 -7.21 -7.58
CA ILE A 41 -22.43 -6.56 -6.99
C ILE A 41 -22.61 -5.04 -7.12
N TYR A 42 -22.09 -4.27 -6.19
CA TYR A 42 -22.14 -2.81 -6.21
C TYR A 42 -20.96 -2.21 -5.47
N TRP A 43 -20.62 -0.99 -5.82
CA TRP A 43 -19.79 -0.14 -4.97
C TRP A 43 -20.59 0.24 -3.73
N LEU A 44 -19.91 0.29 -2.59
CA LEU A 44 -20.50 0.75 -1.35
C LEU A 44 -19.83 2.07 -0.96
N ILE A 45 -20.61 3.15 -1.01
CA ILE A 45 -20.19 4.48 -0.55
C ILE A 45 -21.05 4.77 0.69
N ASP A 46 -20.39 4.84 1.84
CA ASP A 46 -21.04 4.78 3.15
C ASP A 46 -21.97 3.55 3.24
N ASP A 47 -23.27 3.75 3.43
CA ASP A 47 -24.28 2.68 3.49
C ASP A 47 -25.16 2.60 2.23
N THR A 48 -24.72 3.19 1.11
CA THR A 48 -25.50 3.29 -0.13
C THR A 48 -24.82 2.56 -1.30
N GLU A 49 -25.65 1.93 -2.13
CA GLU A 49 -25.23 1.04 -3.23
C GLU A 49 -25.12 1.83 -4.55
N PHE A 50 -24.00 1.67 -5.27
CA PHE A 50 -23.73 2.38 -6.53
C PHE A 50 -23.24 1.44 -7.63
N VAL A 51 -23.55 1.79 -8.88
CA VAL A 51 -23.05 1.11 -10.09
C VAL A 51 -21.91 1.87 -10.77
N ILE A 52 -21.85 3.19 -10.53
CA ILE A 52 -20.75 4.07 -10.95
C ILE A 52 -20.29 4.85 -9.74
N GLN A 53 -18.98 4.87 -9.50
CA GLN A 53 -18.33 5.66 -8.46
C GLN A 53 -17.23 6.52 -9.10
N ALA A 54 -17.08 7.77 -8.68
CA ALA A 54 -15.89 8.56 -8.90
C ALA A 54 -15.03 8.62 -7.63
N VAL A 55 -13.72 8.80 -7.82
CA VAL A 55 -12.73 8.98 -6.76
C VAL A 55 -11.71 10.03 -7.17
N PRO A 56 -11.04 10.71 -6.23
CA PRO A 56 -10.05 11.73 -6.56
C PRO A 56 -8.88 11.17 -7.39
N ASP A 57 -8.44 9.96 -7.08
CA ASP A 57 -7.31 9.28 -7.71
C ASP A 57 -7.34 7.76 -7.42
N PHE A 58 -6.40 7.03 -8.04
CA PHE A 58 -6.13 5.62 -7.74
C PHE A 58 -4.76 5.47 -7.04
N ASN A 59 -4.50 6.26 -6.00
CA ASN A 59 -3.25 6.11 -5.24
C ASN A 59 -3.19 4.75 -4.51
N LEU A 60 -1.99 4.38 -4.05
CA LEU A 60 -1.77 3.08 -3.40
C LEU A 60 -2.54 2.88 -2.08
N ASN A 61 -3.02 3.95 -1.46
CA ASN A 61 -3.85 3.90 -0.25
C ASN A 61 -5.36 3.87 -0.55
N GLN A 62 -5.76 3.99 -1.82
CA GLN A 62 -7.17 4.01 -2.21
C GLN A 62 -7.80 2.64 -1.92
N VAL A 63 -8.98 2.69 -1.32
CA VAL A 63 -9.80 1.52 -0.98
C VAL A 63 -11.20 1.77 -1.53
N LEU A 64 -11.73 0.81 -2.28
CA LEU A 64 -13.07 0.88 -2.85
C LEU A 64 -13.91 -0.30 -2.33
N PRO A 65 -14.78 -0.07 -1.33
CA PRO A 65 -15.62 -1.12 -0.78
C PRO A 65 -16.61 -1.68 -1.82
N LEU A 66 -16.83 -2.99 -1.75
CA LEU A 66 -17.75 -3.73 -2.60
C LEU A 66 -18.75 -4.51 -1.76
N GLY A 67 -20.02 -4.42 -2.12
CA GLY A 67 -21.05 -5.31 -1.63
C GLY A 67 -21.46 -6.33 -2.68
N ILE A 68 -21.76 -7.55 -2.22
CA ILE A 68 -22.30 -8.63 -3.07
C ILE A 68 -23.58 -9.15 -2.44
N LYS A 69 -24.60 -9.33 -3.28
CA LYS A 69 -25.85 -9.99 -2.92
C LYS A 69 -25.91 -11.37 -3.59
N ILE A 70 -26.04 -12.43 -2.80
CA ILE A 70 -26.15 -13.82 -3.26
C ILE A 70 -27.46 -14.42 -2.76
N SER A 71 -28.14 -15.17 -3.60
CA SER A 71 -29.43 -15.81 -3.29
C SER A 71 -29.38 -17.34 -3.42
N GLU A 72 -28.37 -17.86 -4.10
CA GLU A 72 -28.11 -19.29 -4.27
C GLU A 72 -26.62 -19.58 -4.08
N THR A 73 -26.31 -20.65 -3.35
CA THR A 73 -24.93 -21.12 -3.20
C THR A 73 -24.39 -21.60 -4.54
N GLY A 74 -23.14 -21.31 -4.84
CA GLY A 74 -22.52 -21.73 -6.10
C GLY A 74 -21.39 -20.82 -6.52
N ASP A 75 -20.87 -21.05 -7.72
CA ASP A 75 -19.68 -20.34 -8.19
C ASP A 75 -20.02 -18.94 -8.67
N TYR A 76 -19.15 -17.99 -8.34
CA TYR A 76 -19.19 -16.63 -8.88
C TYR A 76 -17.80 -16.16 -9.28
N THR A 77 -17.77 -15.18 -10.17
CA THR A 77 -16.52 -14.62 -10.71
C THR A 77 -16.55 -13.10 -10.62
N ILE A 78 -15.42 -12.51 -10.23
CA ILE A 78 -15.17 -11.06 -10.26
C ILE A 78 -13.93 -10.84 -11.11
N LYS A 79 -14.01 -9.95 -12.10
CA LYS A 79 -12.88 -9.65 -12.98
C LYS A 79 -12.88 -8.19 -13.43
N ILE A 80 -11.70 -7.71 -13.80
CA ILE A 80 -11.60 -6.48 -14.58
C ILE A 80 -12.15 -6.78 -15.98
N ASP A 81 -12.99 -5.86 -16.48
CA ASP A 81 -13.57 -5.98 -17.81
C ASP A 81 -12.75 -5.17 -18.82
N GLU A 82 -12.47 -3.91 -18.46
CA GLU A 82 -11.64 -2.99 -19.20
C GLU A 82 -10.96 -2.01 -18.24
N VAL A 83 -9.82 -1.46 -18.67
CA VAL A 83 -9.12 -0.34 -18.02
C VAL A 83 -8.79 0.69 -19.09
N GLU A 84 -8.97 1.97 -18.77
CA GLU A 84 -8.65 3.09 -19.65
C GLU A 84 -7.77 4.09 -18.90
N ASN A 85 -6.76 4.65 -19.58
CA ASN A 85 -5.87 5.68 -19.03
C ASN A 85 -5.11 5.26 -17.75
N ILE A 86 -4.81 3.97 -17.61
CA ILE A 86 -3.98 3.42 -16.52
C ILE A 86 -2.62 2.98 -17.08
N ASP A 87 -1.54 3.38 -16.41
CA ASP A 87 -0.17 3.02 -16.80
C ASP A 87 0.07 1.50 -16.74
N ALA A 88 0.92 1.02 -17.65
CA ALA A 88 1.33 -0.39 -17.65
C ALA A 88 2.08 -0.74 -16.35
N GLY A 89 1.63 -1.79 -15.66
CA GLY A 89 2.24 -2.25 -14.40
C GLY A 89 1.46 -1.88 -13.13
N PHE A 90 0.29 -1.26 -13.27
CA PHE A 90 -0.60 -0.97 -12.15
C PHE A 90 -1.41 -2.23 -11.75
N ASP A 91 -0.97 -2.90 -10.69
CA ASP A 91 -1.66 -4.08 -10.15
C ASP A 91 -2.87 -3.66 -9.30
N ILE A 92 -4.02 -4.24 -9.62
CA ILE A 92 -5.29 -4.04 -8.91
C ILE A 92 -5.64 -5.36 -8.23
N TYR A 93 -6.02 -5.26 -6.96
CA TYR A 93 -6.31 -6.41 -6.12
C TYR A 93 -7.75 -6.36 -5.61
N LEU A 94 -8.37 -7.53 -5.55
CA LEU A 94 -9.53 -7.78 -4.70
C LEU A 94 -9.00 -8.28 -3.35
N LYS A 95 -9.31 -7.57 -2.26
CA LYS A 95 -9.05 -8.04 -0.89
C LYS A 95 -10.30 -8.71 -0.35
N ASP A 96 -10.18 -9.97 0.10
CA ASP A 96 -11.22 -10.65 0.89
C ASP A 96 -10.92 -10.40 2.37
N LEU A 97 -11.71 -9.54 3.00
CA LEU A 97 -11.59 -9.14 4.41
C LEU A 97 -11.91 -10.28 5.38
N ARG A 98 -12.60 -11.35 4.92
CA ARG A 98 -12.88 -12.53 5.74
C ARG A 98 -11.65 -13.42 5.90
N THR A 99 -10.85 -13.55 4.84
CA THR A 99 -9.63 -14.39 4.84
C THR A 99 -8.34 -13.59 4.95
N ASP A 100 -8.42 -12.27 4.83
CA ASP A 100 -7.28 -11.33 4.73
C ASP A 100 -6.34 -11.66 3.55
N GLU A 101 -6.92 -12.16 2.45
CA GLU A 101 -6.19 -12.53 1.24
C GLU A 101 -6.35 -11.51 0.12
N TYR A 102 -5.30 -11.38 -0.70
CA TYR A 102 -5.24 -10.46 -1.84
C TYR A 102 -5.16 -11.23 -3.14
N PHE A 103 -6.13 -11.02 -4.02
CA PHE A 103 -6.22 -11.64 -5.33
C PHE A 103 -5.90 -10.59 -6.40
N ASN A 104 -4.85 -10.81 -7.20
CA ASN A 104 -4.47 -9.88 -8.27
C ASN A 104 -5.43 -10.05 -9.46
N ILE A 105 -6.42 -9.18 -9.55
CA ILE A 105 -7.46 -9.24 -10.59
C ILE A 105 -7.05 -8.57 -11.90
N THR A 106 -5.89 -7.90 -11.94
CA THR A 106 -5.24 -7.48 -13.18
C THR A 106 -4.71 -8.68 -13.97
N LYS A 107 -4.25 -9.72 -13.28
CA LYS A 107 -3.64 -10.91 -13.90
C LYS A 107 -4.67 -11.99 -14.23
N GLU A 108 -5.61 -12.24 -13.32
CA GLU A 108 -6.60 -13.30 -13.50
C GLU A 108 -7.94 -12.96 -12.84
N ALA A 109 -9.03 -13.53 -13.36
CA ALA A 109 -10.33 -13.38 -12.73
C ALA A 109 -10.36 -14.07 -11.36
N TYR A 110 -10.88 -13.39 -10.33
CA TYR A 110 -11.17 -14.00 -9.05
C TYR A 110 -12.37 -14.94 -9.19
N LYS A 111 -12.23 -16.17 -8.69
CA LYS A 111 -13.27 -17.21 -8.70
C LYS A 111 -13.41 -17.78 -7.31
N ALA A 112 -14.64 -17.91 -6.85
CA ALA A 112 -14.96 -18.50 -5.56
C ALA A 112 -16.34 -19.14 -5.58
N THR A 113 -16.61 -19.97 -4.57
CA THR A 113 -17.91 -20.59 -4.35
C THR A 113 -18.57 -19.92 -3.16
N ALA A 114 -19.79 -19.41 -3.34
CA ALA A 114 -20.63 -18.90 -2.27
C ALA A 114 -21.21 -20.07 -1.47
N GLU A 115 -20.80 -20.19 -0.21
CA GLU A 115 -21.28 -21.22 0.72
C GLU A 115 -22.57 -20.78 1.45
N GLU A 116 -22.85 -19.48 1.45
CA GLU A 116 -23.98 -18.86 2.15
C GLU A 116 -24.70 -17.86 1.22
N THR A 117 -25.96 -17.59 1.52
CA THR A 117 -26.79 -16.60 0.83
C THR A 117 -26.98 -15.37 1.72
N GLY A 118 -27.16 -14.19 1.13
CA GLY A 118 -27.32 -12.94 1.84
C GLY A 118 -26.56 -11.78 1.19
N PHE A 119 -26.32 -10.75 1.99
CA PHE A 119 -25.57 -9.55 1.63
C PHE A 119 -24.19 -9.60 2.29
N PHE A 120 -23.14 -9.38 1.51
CA PHE A 120 -21.75 -9.40 1.95
C PHE A 120 -21.12 -8.03 1.71
N ASN A 121 -21.55 -7.01 2.47
CA ASN A 121 -21.13 -5.62 2.31
C ASN A 121 -19.75 -5.31 2.91
N GLU A 122 -19.26 -6.17 3.79
CA GLU A 122 -18.01 -5.96 4.53
C GLU A 122 -16.94 -7.00 4.18
N ARG A 123 -17.14 -7.75 3.09
CA ARG A 123 -16.23 -8.85 2.71
C ARG A 123 -15.20 -8.43 1.67
N TYR A 124 -15.57 -7.60 0.71
CA TYR A 124 -14.72 -7.32 -0.44
C TYR A 124 -14.41 -5.85 -0.58
N GLN A 125 -13.19 -5.57 -1.03
CA GLN A 125 -12.79 -4.24 -1.45
C GLN A 125 -11.76 -4.34 -2.56
N ILE A 126 -11.75 -3.35 -3.45
CA ILE A 126 -10.66 -3.15 -4.41
C ILE A 126 -9.58 -2.29 -3.76
N VAL A 127 -8.33 -2.72 -3.90
CA VAL A 127 -7.16 -2.03 -3.39
C VAL A 127 -6.04 -2.04 -4.42
N PHE A 128 -5.16 -1.05 -4.34
CA PHE A 128 -4.09 -0.81 -5.31
C PHE A 128 -2.71 -1.19 -4.77
N ARG A 129 -2.65 -1.76 -3.57
CA ARG A 129 -1.49 -2.43 -2.98
C ARG A 129 -1.94 -3.57 -2.10
N LYS A 130 -1.06 -4.53 -1.86
CA LYS A 130 -1.21 -5.46 -0.73
C LYS A 130 -0.76 -4.75 0.54
N GLU A 131 -1.58 -4.75 1.58
CA GLU A 131 -1.06 -4.43 2.90
C GLU A 131 -0.16 -5.60 3.30
N GLN A 132 1.07 -5.30 3.68
CA GLN A 132 1.92 -6.33 4.24
C GLN A 132 1.37 -6.63 5.63
N VAL A 133 0.81 -7.82 5.79
CA VAL A 133 0.51 -8.37 7.11
C VAL A 133 1.86 -8.54 7.79
N GLU A 134 2.20 -7.61 8.67
CA GLU A 134 3.17 -7.85 9.72
C GLU A 134 2.63 -9.01 10.56
N LYS A 135 3.00 -10.23 10.20
CA LYS A 135 2.94 -11.32 11.17
C LYS A 135 3.74 -10.84 12.38
N PRO A 136 3.26 -11.04 13.62
CA PRO A 136 4.08 -10.87 14.80
C PRO A 136 5.15 -11.96 14.77
N THR A 137 6.17 -11.72 13.95
CA THR A 137 7.42 -12.44 13.94
C THR A 137 8.31 -11.60 14.81
N GLU A 138 8.77 -12.21 15.90
CA GLU A 138 9.73 -11.63 16.84
C GLU A 138 10.72 -10.69 16.14
N GLU A 139 10.60 -9.41 16.48
CA GLU A 139 11.59 -8.34 16.36
C GLU A 139 12.74 -8.57 15.37
N LYS A 140 12.55 -8.25 14.09
CA LYS A 140 13.62 -7.64 13.29
C LYS A 140 13.02 -6.57 12.38
N PRO A 141 13.45 -5.30 12.50
CA PRO A 141 12.96 -4.24 11.64
C PRO A 141 13.22 -4.58 10.17
N GLU A 142 12.18 -4.46 9.35
CA GLU A 142 12.23 -4.73 7.92
C GLU A 142 13.18 -3.74 7.25
N ILE A 143 14.27 -4.26 6.70
CA ILE A 143 15.28 -3.45 6.05
C ILE A 143 14.81 -3.17 4.62
N VAL A 144 14.27 -1.99 4.36
CA VAL A 144 13.93 -1.55 3.00
C VAL A 144 15.23 -1.20 2.29
N LEU A 145 15.61 -2.00 1.29
CA LEU A 145 16.68 -1.68 0.34
C LEU A 145 16.10 -0.80 -0.78
N ASP A 146 16.12 0.50 -0.48
CA ASP A 146 16.22 1.66 -1.38
C ASP A 146 15.16 1.88 -2.48
N ASP A 147 14.19 2.76 -2.16
CA ASP A 147 13.53 3.66 -3.14
C ASP A 147 13.38 5.08 -2.56
N SER A 148 14.19 5.44 -1.55
CA SER A 148 14.18 6.77 -0.93
C SER A 148 15.36 7.60 -1.44
N LEU A 149 15.12 8.87 -1.80
CA LEU A 149 16.15 9.82 -2.23
C LEU A 149 17.19 10.19 -1.14
N LEU A 150 17.19 9.50 0.01
CA LEU A 150 18.17 9.72 1.06
C LEU A 150 19.60 9.52 0.53
N GLY A 151 20.42 10.56 0.63
CA GLY A 151 21.85 10.50 0.34
C GLY A 151 22.65 10.24 1.60
N LEU A 152 23.69 9.40 1.53
CA LEU A 152 24.68 9.25 2.60
C LEU A 152 26.08 9.50 2.10
N GLN A 153 26.83 10.31 2.82
CA GLN A 153 28.24 10.56 2.56
C GLN A 153 29.04 10.61 3.85
N TYR A 154 30.21 9.99 3.86
CA TYR A 154 31.16 10.12 4.95
C TYR A 154 32.01 11.39 4.79
N LEU A 155 32.06 12.22 5.82
CA LEU A 155 32.87 13.43 5.90
C LEU A 155 34.14 13.13 6.71
N LYS A 156 35.23 12.89 5.99
CA LYS A 156 36.52 12.45 6.57
C LYS A 156 37.17 13.49 7.49
N GLU A 157 36.95 14.77 7.25
CA GLU A 157 37.60 15.83 8.05
C GLU A 157 37.00 15.97 9.45
N SER A 158 35.72 15.64 9.63
CA SER A 158 34.97 15.80 10.89
C SER A 158 34.55 14.48 11.54
N ASP A 159 34.91 13.32 10.95
CA ASP A 159 34.44 11.99 11.37
C ASP A 159 32.89 11.94 11.52
N GLU A 160 32.19 12.55 10.55
CA GLU A 160 30.74 12.66 10.50
C GLU A 160 30.15 11.90 9.30
N ILE A 161 28.89 11.48 9.41
CA ILE A 161 28.10 11.00 8.27
C ILE A 161 27.09 12.10 7.94
N SER A 162 27.15 12.61 6.71
CA SER A 162 26.13 13.51 6.16
C SER A 162 24.96 12.67 5.64
N LEU A 163 23.77 12.95 6.16
CA LEU A 163 22.50 12.39 5.74
C LEU A 163 21.69 13.49 5.03
N PHE A 164 21.47 13.31 3.73
CA PHE A 164 20.64 14.19 2.92
C PHE A 164 19.20 13.68 2.89
N ASN A 165 18.26 14.49 3.37
CA ASN A 165 16.84 14.17 3.58
C ASN A 165 15.94 15.15 2.81
N PRO A 166 15.86 15.05 1.47
CA PRO A 166 15.16 16.04 0.63
C PRO A 166 13.65 16.10 0.88
N ASP A 167 13.05 15.01 1.35
CA ASP A 167 11.62 14.90 1.61
C ASP A 167 11.23 15.32 3.03
N LEU A 168 12.19 15.84 3.82
CA LEU A 168 12.00 16.25 5.22
C LEU A 168 11.34 15.16 6.08
N MET A 169 11.74 13.90 5.86
CA MET A 169 11.21 12.78 6.64
C MET A 169 11.49 12.97 8.13
N ASN A 170 10.52 12.58 8.96
CA ASN A 170 10.63 12.66 10.41
C ASN A 170 11.48 11.48 10.93
N VAL A 171 12.76 11.72 11.19
CA VAL A 171 13.71 10.67 11.60
C VAL A 171 13.69 10.49 13.11
N ASP A 172 13.26 9.32 13.58
CA ASP A 172 13.22 9.01 15.01
C ASP A 172 14.64 8.82 15.56
N PHE A 173 15.43 7.99 14.88
CA PHE A 173 16.83 7.73 15.22
C PHE A 173 17.58 7.11 14.04
N VAL A 174 18.90 7.18 14.09
CA VAL A 174 19.79 6.54 13.13
C VAL A 174 20.72 5.58 13.86
N GLU A 175 20.97 4.41 13.29
CA GLU A 175 21.94 3.45 13.82
C GLU A 175 23.05 3.16 12.81
N LEU A 176 24.26 3.05 13.33
CA LEU A 176 25.46 2.70 12.58
C LEU A 176 25.90 1.29 12.97
N TYR A 177 26.18 0.46 11.98
CA TYR A 177 26.57 -0.94 12.13
C TYR A 177 27.85 -1.24 11.34
N SER A 178 28.65 -2.17 11.85
CA SER A 178 29.70 -2.81 11.06
C SER A 178 29.09 -3.69 9.97
N ILE A 179 29.89 -4.06 8.95
CA ILE A 179 29.46 -5.02 7.93
C ILE A 179 29.13 -6.42 8.51
N SER A 180 29.69 -6.75 9.67
CA SER A 180 29.37 -7.99 10.40
C SER A 180 28.06 -7.92 11.19
N GLY A 181 27.35 -6.80 11.15
CA GLY A 181 26.08 -6.58 11.85
C GLY A 181 26.22 -6.17 13.31
N GLN A 182 27.44 -5.86 13.79
CA GLN A 182 27.63 -5.33 15.13
C GLN A 182 27.14 -3.87 15.18
N LYS A 183 26.24 -3.55 16.11
CA LYS A 183 25.84 -2.16 16.36
C LYS A 183 27.00 -1.37 16.95
N ILE A 184 27.29 -0.23 16.33
CA ILE A 184 28.38 0.67 16.70
C ILE A 184 27.85 1.85 17.47
N LYS A 185 26.79 2.49 16.96
CA LYS A 185 26.24 3.71 17.55
C LYS A 185 24.77 3.90 17.21
N THR A 186 24.06 4.58 18.10
CA THR A 186 22.72 5.12 17.87
C THR A 186 22.77 6.63 18.02
N PHE A 187 22.24 7.35 17.02
CA PHE A 187 22.01 8.79 17.01
C PHE A 187 20.53 9.02 17.34
N LYS A 188 20.24 9.63 18.47
CA LYS A 188 18.88 10.02 18.89
C LYS A 188 18.65 11.50 18.62
N ASP A 189 17.41 11.93 18.69
CA ASP A 189 16.99 13.34 18.55
C ASP A 189 17.47 13.94 17.21
N VAL A 190 17.28 13.18 16.14
CA VAL A 190 17.72 13.59 14.79
C VAL A 190 16.76 14.65 14.26
N PRO A 191 17.23 15.84 13.88
CA PRO A 191 16.35 16.92 13.42
C PRO A 191 15.80 16.60 12.03
N SER A 192 14.57 17.03 11.78
CA SER A 192 13.92 16.92 10.46
C SER A 192 14.36 18.07 9.56
N GLU A 193 15.61 18.01 9.11
CA GLU A 193 16.26 18.98 8.22
C GLU A 193 16.72 18.32 6.92
N GLU A 194 16.88 19.11 5.85
CA GLU A 194 17.36 18.61 4.55
C GLU A 194 18.77 18.00 4.62
N SER A 195 19.60 18.48 5.55
CA SER A 195 20.98 18.02 5.71
C SER A 195 21.30 17.83 7.18
N ILE A 196 21.62 16.60 7.54
CA ILE A 196 21.82 16.18 8.93
C ILE A 196 23.25 15.68 9.09
N LEU A 197 23.96 16.18 10.10
CA LEU A 197 25.33 15.74 10.42
C LEU A 197 25.34 14.80 11.62
N LEU A 198 25.70 13.55 11.38
CA LEU A 198 25.76 12.50 12.39
C LEU A 198 27.19 12.31 12.89
N ARG A 199 27.49 12.88 14.06
CA ARG A 199 28.81 12.84 14.71
C ARG A 199 29.17 11.50 15.31
N ILE A 200 30.10 10.76 14.71
CA ILE A 200 30.45 9.41 15.16
C ILE A 200 31.15 9.44 16.53
N ASN A 201 31.97 10.45 16.82
CA ASN A 201 32.69 10.63 18.09
C ASN A 201 33.54 9.41 18.52
N GLN A 202 34.00 8.61 17.55
CA GLN A 202 34.91 7.49 17.78
C GLN A 202 35.68 7.17 16.49
N LYS A 203 36.92 6.71 16.63
CA LYS A 203 37.73 6.32 15.47
C LYS A 203 37.25 4.99 14.91
N LEU A 204 36.90 4.99 13.63
CA LEU A 204 36.52 3.79 12.89
C LEU A 204 37.62 3.36 11.93
N SER A 205 37.59 2.09 11.52
CA SER A 205 38.51 1.54 10.53
C SER A 205 38.02 1.86 9.13
N SER A 206 38.92 1.92 8.14
CA SER A 206 38.50 2.06 6.74
C SER A 206 37.75 0.80 6.29
N ALA A 207 36.43 0.89 6.13
CA ALA A 207 35.57 -0.23 5.79
C ALA A 207 34.19 0.24 5.30
N VAL A 208 33.39 -0.71 4.82
CA VAL A 208 31.96 -0.48 4.58
C VAL A 208 31.21 -0.63 5.89
N TYR A 209 30.36 0.35 6.18
CA TYR A 209 29.43 0.35 7.31
C TYR A 209 27.99 0.42 6.79
N ILE A 210 27.05 0.00 7.63
CA ILE A 210 25.63 0.05 7.33
C ILE A 210 25.01 1.11 8.23
N VAL A 211 24.33 2.07 7.62
CA VAL A 211 23.53 3.08 8.32
C VAL A 211 22.07 2.72 8.13
N LYS A 212 21.35 2.59 9.24
CA LYS A 212 19.91 2.39 9.27
C LYS A 212 19.24 3.64 9.79
N VAL A 213 18.36 4.24 9.00
CA VAL A 213 17.56 5.40 9.36
C VAL A 213 16.15 4.90 9.70
N TYR A 214 15.68 5.22 10.90
CA TYR A 214 14.36 4.82 11.41
C TYR A 214 13.43 6.04 11.39
N SER A 215 12.25 5.91 10.79
CA SER A 215 11.26 6.96 10.63
C SER A 215 9.86 6.33 10.71
N GLY A 216 9.25 6.38 11.88
CA GLY A 216 8.06 5.58 12.21
C GLY A 216 8.36 4.10 12.07
N GLU A 217 7.53 3.40 11.31
CA GLU A 217 7.69 1.97 11.02
C GLU A 217 8.69 1.70 9.88
N LYS A 218 9.15 2.74 9.17
CA LYS A 218 10.06 2.60 8.04
C LYS A 218 11.52 2.55 8.49
N VAL A 219 12.26 1.55 8.00
CA VAL A 219 13.71 1.46 8.18
C VAL A 219 14.42 1.45 6.84
N ILE A 220 15.19 2.50 6.59
CA ILE A 220 15.99 2.64 5.37
C ILE A 220 17.42 2.25 5.69
N SER A 221 17.97 1.29 4.95
CA SER A 221 19.36 0.86 5.13
C SER A 221 20.22 1.23 3.93
N LYS A 222 21.29 1.98 4.18
CA LYS A 222 22.27 2.33 3.15
C LYS A 222 23.69 1.99 3.59
N LYS A 223 24.52 1.64 2.61
CA LYS A 223 25.95 1.40 2.82
C LYS A 223 26.68 2.73 2.75
N VAL A 224 27.63 2.93 3.66
CA VAL A 224 28.55 4.06 3.63
C VAL A 224 29.98 3.53 3.73
N ILE A 225 30.88 4.08 2.93
CA ILE A 225 32.31 3.74 3.00
C ILE A 225 32.97 4.77 3.92
N ILE A 226 33.51 4.32 5.03
CA ILE A 226 34.30 5.15 5.94
C ILE A 226 35.77 4.90 5.62
N THR A 227 36.57 5.97 5.56
CA THR A 227 38.01 5.90 5.27
C THR A 227 38.79 6.77 6.26
N LYS A 228 39.90 6.24 6.77
CA LYS A 228 40.92 7.03 7.48
C LYS A 228 41.62 8.01 6.56
#